data_AF-A0A537SGK1-F1
#
_entry.id   AF-A0A537SGK1-F1
#
_cell.length_a   1.000
_cell.length_b   1.000
_cell.length_c   1.000
_cell.angle_alpha   90.00
_cell.angle_beta   90.00
_cell.angle_gamma   90.00
#
_symmetry.space_group_name_H-M   'P 1'
#
loop_
_entity.id
_entity.type
_entity.pdbx_description
1 polymer ?
#
loop_
_entity_poly.entity_id
_entity_poly.type
_entity_poly.pdbx_seq_one_letter_code
_entity_poly.pdbx_strand_id
1 'polypeptide(L)'
;ELMLLGPRYANGVIVTQVVPAVDSYASAILKYKTALAKYFPGVPPDYVSLEGYVAGSLLLEGLKRAGQQLDAEKLVGALETVRDFDMGLGAPISFGPTEHQGSHK
;
A
#
# COMPACT_ATOMS: atom_id res chain seq x y z
N GLU A 1 17.53 -2.88 13.57
CA GLU A 1 18.73 -2.93 14.44
C GLU A 1 18.42 -3.32 15.89
N LEU A 2 17.46 -2.69 16.58
CA LEU A 2 17.12 -3.04 17.98
C LEU A 2 16.76 -4.51 18.19
N MET A 3 15.96 -5.11 17.29
CA MET A 3 15.60 -6.52 17.35
C MET A 3 16.81 -7.46 17.22
N LEU A 4 17.90 -7.04 16.57
CA LEU A 4 19.14 -7.82 16.46
C LEU A 4 19.92 -7.85 17.79
N LEU A 5 19.77 -6.80 18.60
CA LEU A 5 20.36 -6.70 19.94
C LEU A 5 19.55 -7.49 21.00
N GLY A 6 18.33 -7.91 20.64
CA GLY A 6 17.44 -8.73 21.45
C GLY A 6 16.08 -8.07 21.72
N PRO A 7 14.99 -8.85 21.86
CA PRO A 7 13.62 -8.31 21.94
C PRO A 7 13.39 -7.27 23.05
N ARG A 8 14.11 -7.40 24.17
CA ARG A 8 14.01 -6.45 25.30
C ARG A 8 14.29 -4.99 24.93
N TYR A 9 15.11 -4.76 23.91
CA TYR A 9 15.46 -3.41 23.46
C TYR A 9 14.40 -2.78 22.55
N ALA A 10 13.46 -3.58 22.04
CA ALA A 10 12.30 -3.10 21.29
C ALA A 10 11.03 -2.99 22.17
N ASN A 11 11.07 -3.52 23.41
CA ASN A 11 9.94 -3.43 24.32
C ASN A 11 9.61 -1.97 24.65
N GLY A 12 8.35 -1.59 24.48
CA GLY A 12 7.87 -0.23 24.73
C GLY A 12 8.18 0.77 23.61
N VAL A 13 8.84 0.35 22.52
CA VAL A 13 9.00 1.19 21.34
C VAL A 13 7.65 1.32 20.63
N ILE A 14 7.25 2.56 20.36
CA ILE A 14 6.05 2.88 19.61
C ILE A 14 6.49 3.35 18.22
N VAL A 15 5.89 2.76 17.18
CA VAL A 15 6.14 3.13 15.78
C VAL A 15 4.81 3.46 15.13
N THR A 16 4.69 4.69 14.62
CA THR A 16 3.55 5.09 13.79
C THR A 16 3.67 4.46 12.42
N GLN A 17 2.58 3.88 11.92
CA GLN A 17 2.54 3.21 10.62
C GLN A 17 1.65 3.97 9.66
N VAL A 18 2.04 4.01 8.39
CA VAL A 18 1.28 4.65 7.30
C VAL A 18 0.37 3.67 6.55
N VAL A 19 0.43 2.40 6.91
CA VAL A 19 -0.44 1.32 6.43
C VAL A 19 -1.08 0.62 7.62
N PRO A 20 -2.20 -0.10 7.42
CA PRO A 20 -2.78 -0.93 8.46
C PRO A 20 -1.80 -1.98 8.98
N ALA A 21 -2.09 -2.53 10.17
CA ALA A 21 -1.26 -3.57 10.76
C ALA A 21 -1.15 -4.79 9.81
N VAL A 22 0.08 -5.27 9.60
CA VAL A 22 0.40 -6.38 8.69
C VAL A 22 -0.25 -7.69 9.15
N ASP A 23 -0.51 -7.85 10.43
CA ASP A 23 -1.20 -8.99 11.03
C ASP A 23 -2.73 -8.87 11.01
N SER A 24 -3.29 -7.74 10.59
CA SER A 24 -4.74 -7.52 10.51
C SER A 24 -5.44 -8.42 9.49
N TYR A 25 -6.77 -8.45 9.58
CA TYR A 25 -7.68 -9.20 8.71
C TYR A 25 -8.31 -8.34 7.59
N ALA A 26 -7.78 -7.13 7.36
CA ALA A 26 -8.24 -6.30 6.25
C ALA A 26 -8.03 -7.03 4.90
N SER A 27 -8.99 -6.90 3.98
CA SER A 27 -8.99 -7.72 2.77
C SER A 27 -7.80 -7.46 1.85
N ALA A 28 -7.28 -6.22 1.83
CA ALA A 28 -6.03 -5.88 1.16
C ALA A 28 -4.83 -6.68 1.69
N ILE A 29 -4.75 -6.86 3.01
CA ILE A 29 -3.65 -7.56 3.70
C ILE A 29 -3.71 -9.06 3.37
N LEU A 30 -4.91 -9.64 3.33
CA LEU A 30 -5.08 -11.05 2.93
C LEU A 30 -4.66 -11.29 1.48
N LYS A 31 -5.02 -10.38 0.56
CA LYS A 31 -4.56 -10.42 -0.83
C LYS A 31 -3.04 -10.29 -0.93
N TYR A 32 -2.46 -9.34 -0.20
CA TYR A 32 -1.01 -9.13 -0.12
C TYR A 32 -0.28 -10.38 0.38
N LYS A 33 -0.69 -10.96 1.52
CA LYS A 33 -0.10 -12.19 2.07
C LYS A 33 -0.18 -13.36 1.10
N THR A 34 -1.29 -13.48 0.38
CA THR A 34 -1.50 -14.51 -0.66
C THR A 34 -0.55 -14.30 -1.84
N ALA A 35 -0.41 -13.05 -2.32
CA ALA A 35 0.52 -12.71 -3.39
C ALA A 35 1.98 -12.94 -2.96
N LEU A 36 2.37 -12.51 -1.75
CA LEU A 36 3.71 -12.68 -1.22
C LEU A 36 4.09 -14.15 -1.11
N ALA A 37 3.22 -14.99 -0.55
CA ALA A 37 3.46 -16.42 -0.44
C ALA A 37 3.60 -17.11 -1.81
N LYS A 38 2.88 -16.62 -2.84
CA LYS A 38 2.94 -17.16 -4.20
C LYS A 38 4.22 -16.76 -4.93
N TYR A 39 4.59 -15.49 -4.87
CA TYR A 39 5.68 -14.94 -5.70
C TYR A 39 7.05 -14.92 -5.00
N PHE A 40 7.06 -14.88 -3.66
CA PHE A 40 8.27 -14.83 -2.83
C PHE A 40 8.17 -15.81 -1.65
N PRO A 41 8.09 -17.12 -1.91
CA PRO A 41 7.94 -18.12 -0.85
C PRO A 41 9.08 -18.03 0.17
N GLY A 42 8.72 -18.06 1.46
CA GLY A 42 9.67 -17.97 2.57
C GLY A 42 10.02 -16.54 3.01
N VAL A 43 9.61 -15.50 2.28
CA VAL A 43 9.74 -14.12 2.71
C VAL A 43 8.60 -13.77 3.67
N PRO A 44 8.88 -13.36 4.92
CA PRO A 44 7.82 -12.95 5.84
C PRO A 44 7.22 -11.61 5.42
N PRO A 45 5.92 -11.39 5.68
CA PRO A 45 5.30 -10.11 5.42
C PRO A 45 5.81 -9.04 6.39
N ASP A 46 6.00 -7.81 5.90
CA ASP A 46 6.39 -6.65 6.70
C ASP A 46 5.69 -5.37 6.21
N TYR A 47 5.85 -4.28 6.97
CA TYR A 47 5.17 -3.01 6.68
C TYR A 47 5.65 -2.38 5.37
N VAL A 48 6.94 -2.52 5.03
CA VAL A 48 7.55 -1.90 3.84
C VAL A 48 7.06 -2.59 2.56
N SER A 49 7.03 -3.91 2.54
CA SER A 49 6.53 -4.68 1.41
C SER A 49 5.01 -4.59 1.27
N LEU A 50 4.26 -4.42 2.37
CA LEU A 50 2.84 -4.08 2.32
C LEU A 50 2.61 -2.70 1.67
N GLU A 51 3.38 -1.69 2.07
CA GLU A 51 3.34 -0.35 1.47
C GLU A 51 3.63 -0.41 -0.04
N GLY A 52 4.67 -1.13 -0.44
CA GLY A 52 4.99 -1.37 -1.86
C GLY A 52 3.87 -2.07 -2.63
N TYR A 53 3.21 -3.07 -2.02
CA TYR A 53 2.07 -3.75 -2.62
C TYR A 53 0.87 -2.82 -2.82
N VAL A 54 0.61 -1.94 -1.84
CA VAL A 54 -0.45 -0.92 -1.92
C VAL A 54 -0.15 0.08 -3.04
N ALA A 55 1.05 0.65 -3.06
CA ALA A 55 1.48 1.59 -4.09
C ALA A 55 1.44 0.97 -5.50
N GLY A 56 1.90 -0.27 -5.65
CA GLY A 56 1.86 -0.98 -6.93
C GLY A 56 0.43 -1.28 -7.40
N SER A 57 -0.47 -1.63 -6.48
CA SER A 57 -1.89 -1.85 -6.80
C SER A 57 -2.58 -0.57 -7.27
N LEU A 58 -2.22 0.55 -6.65
CA LEU A 58 -2.74 1.87 -7.01
C LEU A 58 -2.19 2.35 -8.37
N LEU A 59 -0.90 2.12 -8.64
CA LEU A 59 -0.31 2.37 -9.96
C LEU A 59 -1.03 1.55 -11.04
N LEU A 60 -1.32 0.28 -10.77
CA LEU A 60 -2.07 -0.57 -11.70
C LEU A 60 -3.48 -0.01 -11.98
N GLU A 61 -4.15 0.56 -10.98
CA GLU A 61 -5.42 1.25 -11.16
C GLU A 61 -5.29 2.50 -12.05
N GLY A 62 -4.25 3.32 -11.82
CA GLY A 62 -3.94 4.46 -12.69
C GLY A 62 -3.68 4.06 -14.14
N LEU A 63 -2.88 2.99 -14.35
CA LEU A 63 -2.59 2.45 -15.68
C LEU A 63 -3.85 1.95 -16.40
N LYS A 64 -4.75 1.26 -15.69
CA LYS A 64 -6.04 0.82 -16.26
C LYS A 64 -6.90 1.99 -16.72
N ARG A 65 -6.92 3.07 -15.94
CA ARG A 65 -7.68 4.30 -16.26
C ARG A 65 -7.07 5.09 -17.41
N ALA A 66 -5.74 5.15 -17.49
CA ALA A 66 -5.03 5.87 -18.55
C ALA A 66 -5.22 5.24 -19.94
N GLY A 67 -5.43 3.92 -20.01
CA GLY A 67 -5.68 3.20 -21.27
C GLY A 67 -4.43 2.98 -22.13
N GLN A 68 -4.63 2.62 -23.41
CA GLN A 68 -3.56 2.11 -24.28
C GLN A 68 -2.50 3.14 -24.70
N GLN A 69 -2.88 4.42 -24.85
CA GLN A 69 -1.96 5.46 -25.32
C GLN A 69 -1.27 6.13 -24.13
N LEU A 70 -0.55 5.33 -23.35
CA LEU A 70 0.07 5.74 -22.10
C LEU A 70 1.24 6.70 -22.32
N ASP A 71 1.23 7.81 -21.60
CA ASP A 71 2.35 8.70 -21.32
C ASP A 71 2.29 9.13 -19.84
N ALA A 72 3.30 9.87 -19.38
CA ALA A 72 3.38 10.27 -17.97
C ALA A 72 2.25 11.22 -17.58
N GLU A 73 1.93 12.18 -18.45
CA GLU A 73 0.90 13.18 -18.24
C GLU A 73 -0.49 12.55 -18.13
N LYS A 74 -0.81 11.59 -19.00
CA LYS A 74 -2.08 10.83 -18.93
C LYS A 74 -2.15 9.95 -17.72
N LEU A 75 -1.04 9.34 -17.29
CA LEU A 75 -1.02 8.56 -16.07
C LEU A 75 -1.31 9.43 -14.85
N VAL A 76 -0.65 10.60 -14.75
CA VAL A 76 -0.91 11.57 -13.68
C VAL A 76 -2.36 12.02 -13.71
N GLY A 77 -2.86 12.46 -14.88
CA GLY A 77 -4.26 12.87 -15.02
C GLY A 77 -5.25 11.76 -14.65
N ALA A 78 -4.95 10.50 -15.00
CA ALA A 78 -5.76 9.34 -14.63
C ALA A 78 -5.75 9.07 -13.12
N LEU A 79 -4.59 9.18 -12.46
CA LEU A 79 -4.47 9.03 -11.01
C LEU A 79 -5.24 10.13 -10.28
N GLU A 80 -5.21 11.37 -10.76
CA GLU A 80 -5.98 12.50 -10.19
C GLU A 80 -7.50 12.33 -10.29
N THR A 81 -7.99 11.40 -11.12
CA THR A 81 -9.41 11.02 -11.17
C THR A 81 -9.82 9.98 -10.13
N VAL A 82 -8.86 9.40 -9.38
CA VAL A 82 -9.15 8.39 -8.36
C VAL A 82 -9.90 9.03 -7.21
N ARG A 83 -11.14 8.61 -7.00
CA ARG A 83 -12.03 9.06 -5.93
C ARG A 83 -12.62 7.85 -5.24
N ASP A 84 -12.63 7.91 -3.91
CA ASP A 84 -13.23 6.92 -3.02
C ASP A 84 -12.86 5.46 -3.37
N PHE A 85 -11.61 5.24 -3.80
CA PHE A 85 -11.16 3.94 -4.24
C PHE A 85 -10.94 3.03 -3.04
N ASP A 86 -11.89 2.10 -2.84
CA ASP A 86 -11.79 1.08 -1.81
C ASP A 86 -11.01 -0.13 -2.32
N MET A 87 -9.78 -0.27 -1.84
CA MET A 87 -8.95 -1.45 -2.09
C MET A 87 -8.94 -2.44 -0.92
N GLY A 88 -9.73 -2.19 0.12
CA GLY A 88 -9.86 -3.06 1.29
C GLY A 88 -8.85 -2.78 2.40
N LEU A 89 -8.34 -1.55 2.49
CA LEU A 89 -7.44 -1.10 3.58
C LEU A 89 -8.20 -0.64 4.83
N GLY A 90 -9.51 -0.48 4.75
CA GLY A 90 -10.35 0.05 5.84
C GLY A 90 -10.64 1.55 5.72
N ALA A 91 -9.97 2.24 4.80
CA ALA A 91 -10.29 3.59 4.36
C ALA A 91 -10.12 3.69 2.84
N PRO A 92 -10.95 4.50 2.15
CA PRO A 92 -10.81 4.71 0.72
C PRO A 92 -9.64 5.64 0.40
N ILE A 93 -9.10 5.50 -0.82
CA ILE A 93 -8.04 6.36 -1.36
C ILE A 93 -8.64 7.36 -2.36
N SER A 94 -8.24 8.62 -2.25
CA SER A 94 -8.64 9.67 -3.20
C SER A 94 -7.48 10.57 -3.56
N PHE A 95 -7.37 10.94 -4.84
CA PHE A 95 -6.47 11.98 -5.33
C PHE A 95 -7.26 13.08 -6.02
N GLY A 96 -6.59 14.19 -6.30
CA GLY A 96 -7.10 15.25 -7.15
C GLY A 96 -5.99 16.15 -7.68
N PRO A 97 -6.32 17.09 -8.57
CA PRO A 97 -5.35 18.01 -9.17
C PRO A 97 -4.57 18.87 -8.17
N THR A 98 -5.11 19.02 -6.95
CA THR A 98 -4.52 19.78 -5.85
C THR A 98 -4.38 18.95 -4.56
N GLU A 99 -4.63 17.65 -4.62
CA GLU A 99 -4.53 16.73 -3.47
C GLU A 99 -3.83 15.45 -3.91
N HIS A 100 -2.55 15.34 -3.56
CA HIS A 100 -1.68 14.23 -3.94
C HIS A 100 -1.37 13.29 -2.76
N GLN A 101 -1.96 13.53 -1.58
CA GLN A 101 -1.92 12.60 -0.46
C GLN A 101 -3.19 11.73 -0.45
N GLY A 102 -3.05 10.46 -0.86
CA GLY A 102 -4.19 9.58 -1.09
C GLY A 102 -4.90 9.06 0.15
N SER A 103 -4.17 8.97 1.28
CA SER A 103 -4.69 8.51 2.56
C SER A 103 -4.42 9.54 3.65
N HIS A 104 -5.45 9.81 4.45
CA HIS A 104 -5.36 10.70 5.63
C HIS A 104 -5.79 9.97 6.92
N LYS A 105 -5.90 8.64 6.85
CA LYS A 105 -6.47 7.78 7.89
C LYS A 105 -5.48 6.69 8.26
#